data_AF-A0A3N2EUY3-F1
#
_entry.id   AF-A0A3N2EUY3-F1
#
_cell.length_a   1.000
_cell.length_b   1.000
_cell.length_c   1.000
_cell.angle_alpha   90.00
_cell.angle_beta   90.00
_cell.angle_gamma   90.00
#
_symmetry.space_group_name_H-M   'P 1'
#
loop_
_entity.id
_entity.type
_entity.pdbx_description
1 polymer ?
#
loop_
_entity_poly.entity_id
_entity_poly.type
_entity_poly.pdbx_seq_one_letter_code
_entity_poly.pdbx_strand_id
1 'polypeptide(L)'
;MAELERTKVIPLIKPLADEAQKTRYEQLELKAPTLSQAEQFYEKQASSTSLAAMRLLIALVTDTRESVLQPMDFIDFRKCEDYLLGFLTWKP
;
A
#
# COMPACT_ATOMS: atom_id res chain seq x y z
N MET A 1 -6.69 -18.96 -15.64
CA MET A 1 -7.02 -18.44 -14.30
C MET A 1 -5.91 -17.47 -13.97
N ALA A 2 -6.17 -16.16 -13.97
CA ALA A 2 -5.12 -15.19 -13.70
C ALA A 2 -4.73 -15.34 -12.22
N GLU A 3 -3.61 -16.01 -11.96
CA GLU A 3 -2.96 -16.01 -10.67
C GLU A 3 -2.61 -14.55 -10.38
N LEU A 4 -3.43 -13.87 -9.58
CA LEU A 4 -3.08 -12.56 -9.04
C LEU A 4 -1.74 -12.75 -8.33
N GLU A 5 -0.69 -12.13 -8.88
CA GLU A 5 0.64 -12.13 -8.26
C GLU A 5 0.45 -11.67 -6.83
N ARG A 6 0.70 -12.55 -5.85
CA ARG A 6 0.45 -12.21 -4.42
C ARG A 6 1.43 -11.17 -3.90
N THR A 7 2.43 -10.78 -4.69
CA THR A 7 3.47 -9.85 -4.31
C THR A 7 3.89 -9.05 -5.53
N LYS A 8 4.01 -7.73 -5.37
CA LYS A 8 4.43 -6.79 -6.39
C LYS A 8 5.43 -5.83 -5.82
N VAL A 9 6.61 -5.75 -6.43
CA VAL A 9 7.62 -4.77 -6.05
C VAL A 9 7.43 -3.52 -6.90
N ILE A 10 7.15 -2.40 -6.25
CA ILE A 10 7.05 -1.09 -6.89
C ILE A 10 8.32 -0.30 -6.55
N PRO A 11 9.21 -0.03 -7.53
CA PRO A 11 10.35 0.84 -7.31
C PRO A 11 9.86 2.26 -7.07
N LEU A 12 10.37 2.88 -6.01
CA LEU A 12 10.01 4.25 -5.64
C LEU A 12 10.83 5.23 -6.48
N ILE A 13 10.17 6.23 -7.05
CA ILE A 13 10.84 7.32 -7.76
C ILE A 13 11.67 8.12 -6.77
N LYS A 14 11.10 8.36 -5.59
CA LYS A 14 11.77 9.04 -4.49
C LYS A 14 11.98 8.05 -3.35
N PRO A 15 13.24 7.73 -3.01
CA PRO A 15 13.52 6.79 -1.94
C PRO A 15 13.02 7.36 -0.62
N LEU A 16 12.29 6.55 0.13
CA LEU A 16 11.76 6.92 1.43
C LEU A 16 12.80 6.61 2.49
N ALA A 17 12.99 7.53 3.44
CA ALA A 17 13.83 7.29 4.59
C ALA A 17 12.92 7.13 5.80
N ASP A 18 12.96 5.96 6.43
CA ASP A 18 12.38 5.78 7.75
C ASP A 18 13.43 6.15 8.79
N GLU A 19 13.29 7.34 9.37
CA GLU A 19 14.19 7.82 10.43
C GLU A 19 14.11 6.95 11.69
N ALA A 20 12.99 6.26 11.90
CA ALA A 20 12.76 5.46 13.09
C ALA A 20 13.45 4.09 13.07
N GLN A 21 13.50 3.41 11.91
CA GLN A 21 14.23 2.16 11.69
C GLN A 21 15.58 2.41 11.01
N LYS A 22 15.96 3.68 10.76
CA LYS A 22 17.16 4.08 9.99
C LYS A 22 17.30 3.30 8.68
N THR A 23 16.16 3.02 8.04
CA THR A 23 16.09 2.18 6.84
C THR A 23 15.65 3.03 5.68
N ARG A 24 16.31 2.85 4.52
CA ARG A 24 15.94 3.53 3.28
C ARG A 24 15.20 2.55 2.38
N TYR A 25 13.98 2.89 2.00
CA TYR A 25 13.17 2.14 1.06
C TYR A 25 13.36 2.75 -0.33
N GLU A 26 14.08 2.03 -1.20
CA GLU A 26 14.21 2.37 -2.62
C GLU A 26 13.09 1.72 -3.45
N GLN A 27 12.44 0.70 -2.89
CA GLN A 27 11.33 -0.02 -3.47
C GLN A 27 10.38 -0.49 -2.36
N LEU A 28 9.09 -0.58 -2.68
CA LEU A 28 8.07 -1.13 -1.79
C LEU A 28 7.63 -2.49 -2.31
N GLU A 29 7.63 -3.49 -1.43
CA GLU A 29 7.08 -4.81 -1.72
C GLU A 29 5.63 -4.87 -1.25
N LEU A 30 4.68 -4.70 -2.18
CA LEU A 30 3.26 -4.80 -1.89
C LEU A 30 2.82 -6.26 -1.93
N LYS A 31 2.27 -6.74 -0.82
CA LYS A 31 1.67 -8.08 -0.75
C LYS A 31 0.16 -8.01 -0.95
N ALA A 32 -0.43 -9.15 -1.32
CA ALA A 32 -1.87 -9.30 -1.35
C ALA A 32 -2.44 -8.98 0.05
N PRO A 33 -3.42 -8.07 0.15
CA PRO A 33 -4.00 -7.73 1.43
C PRO A 33 -4.74 -8.94 2.01
N THR A 34 -4.58 -9.14 3.31
CA THR A 34 -5.36 -10.11 4.07
C THR A 34 -6.77 -9.57 4.32
N LEU A 35 -7.71 -10.46 4.66
CA LEU A 35 -9.09 -10.09 4.95
C LEU A 35 -9.16 -9.00 6.04
N SER A 36 -8.39 -9.14 7.12
CA SER A 36 -8.33 -8.15 8.20
C SER A 36 -7.72 -6.80 7.80
N GLN A 37 -6.82 -6.76 6.81
CA GLN A 37 -6.28 -5.50 6.29
C GLN A 37 -7.30 -4.81 5.37
N ALA A 38 -8.04 -5.58 4.57
CA ALA A 38 -9.13 -5.08 3.76
C ALA A 38 -10.27 -4.51 4.63
N GLU A 39 -10.62 -5.19 5.73
CA GLU A 39 -11.59 -4.68 6.71
C GLU A 39 -11.14 -3.34 7.30
N GLN A 40 -9.89 -3.25 7.77
CA GLN A 40 -9.32 -1.99 8.26
C GLN A 40 -9.34 -0.88 7.21
N PHE A 41 -9.11 -1.22 5.94
CA PHE A 41 -9.24 -0.27 4.84
C PHE A 41 -10.68 0.25 4.71
N TYR A 42 -11.68 -0.63 4.70
CA TYR A 42 -13.09 -0.21 4.62
C TYR A 42 -13.52 0.61 5.83
N GLU A 43 -13.11 0.23 7.04
CA GLU A 43 -13.38 0.99 8.26
C GLU A 43 -12.75 2.39 8.23
N LYS A 44 -11.49 2.48 7.80
CA LYS A 44 -10.77 3.75 7.67
C LYS A 44 -11.35 4.60 6.54
N GLN A 45 -11.79 3.99 5.45
CA GLN A 45 -12.43 4.68 4.33
C GLN A 45 -13.79 5.26 4.76
N ALA A 46 -14.56 4.53 5.58
CA ALA A 46 -15.82 5.01 6.12
C ALA A 46 -15.63 6.14 7.16
N SER A 47 -14.54 6.09 7.94
CA SER A 47 -14.29 7.04 9.03
C SER A 47 -13.45 8.26 8.63
N SER A 48 -12.79 8.23 7.47
CA SER A 48 -11.86 9.29 7.01
C SER A 48 -11.95 9.47 5.49
N THR A 49 -10.82 9.59 4.79
CA THR A 49 -10.77 9.75 3.34
C THR A 49 -10.24 8.49 2.67
N SER A 50 -10.67 8.19 1.44
CA SER A 50 -10.12 7.09 0.64
C SER A 50 -8.60 7.13 0.57
N LEU A 51 -8.01 8.32 0.48
CA LEU A 51 -6.57 8.51 0.40
C LEU A 51 -5.85 8.07 1.69
N ALA A 52 -6.41 8.41 2.86
CA ALA A 52 -5.89 7.97 4.15
C ALA A 52 -6.06 6.45 4.35
N ALA A 53 -7.20 5.91 3.91
CA ALA A 53 -7.45 4.46 3.95
C ALA A 53 -6.48 3.69 3.05
N MET A 54 -6.25 4.15 1.81
CA MET A 54 -5.30 3.52 0.89
C MET A 54 -3.89 3.55 1.47
N ARG A 55 -3.48 4.68 2.04
CA ARG A 55 -2.15 4.81 2.65
C ARG A 55 -1.97 3.83 3.81
N LEU A 56 -2.99 3.67 4.65
CA LEU A 56 -3.01 2.66 5.71
C LEU A 56 -2.87 1.26 5.12
N LEU A 57 -3.64 0.93 4.07
CA LEU A 57 -3.57 -0.38 3.44
C LEU A 57 -2.17 -0.66 2.86
N ILE A 58 -1.56 0.33 2.19
CA ILE A 58 -0.20 0.24 1.65
C ILE A 58 0.80 0.00 2.78
N ALA A 59 0.71 0.74 3.89
CA ALA A 59 1.54 0.56 5.06
C ALA A 59 1.42 -0.88 5.60
N LEU A 60 0.19 -1.37 5.73
CA LEU A 60 -0.10 -2.72 6.22
C LEU A 60 0.46 -3.82 5.31
N VAL A 61 0.34 -3.70 3.98
CA VAL A 61 0.81 -4.75 3.05
C VAL A 61 2.31 -4.71 2.78
N THR A 62 2.94 -3.55 2.97
CA THR A 62 4.38 -3.36 2.78
C THR A 62 5.17 -3.50 4.08
N ASP A 63 4.49 -3.71 5.21
CA ASP A 63 5.07 -3.69 6.56
C ASP A 63 5.84 -2.38 6.85
N THR A 64 5.36 -1.27 6.29
CA THR A 64 5.94 0.06 6.49
C THR A 64 5.03 0.94 7.35
N ARG A 65 5.54 2.08 7.80
CA ARG A 65 4.77 3.03 8.60
C ARG A 65 4.13 4.08 7.69
N GLU A 66 2.90 4.49 8.04
CA GLU A 66 2.22 5.58 7.31
C GLU A 66 3.05 6.87 7.24
N SER A 67 3.84 7.18 8.27
CA SER A 67 4.72 8.35 8.31
C SER A 67 5.83 8.30 7.24
N VAL A 68 6.28 7.10 6.87
CA VAL A 68 7.29 6.89 5.81
C VAL A 68 6.67 7.08 4.44
N LEU A 69 5.39 6.73 4.29
CA LEU A 69 4.63 6.88 3.06
C LEU A 69 4.14 8.32 2.83
N GLN A 70 4.14 9.19 3.86
CA GLN A 70 3.74 10.59 3.71
C GLN A 70 4.57 11.37 2.67
N PRO A 71 5.91 11.30 2.66
CA PRO A 71 6.74 11.98 1.65
C PRO A 71 6.83 11.25 0.30
N MET A 72 6.06 10.17 0.11
CA MET A 72 6.05 9.38 -1.13
C MET A 72 5.47 10.17 -2.30
N ASP A 73 5.97 9.87 -3.50
CA ASP A 73 5.46 10.49 -4.71
C ASP A 73 4.01 10.04 -4.98
N PHE A 74 3.18 10.97 -5.44
CA PHE A 74 1.78 10.69 -5.73
C PHE A 74 1.63 9.64 -6.85
N ILE A 75 2.57 9.60 -7.80
CA ILE A 75 2.56 8.59 -8.86
C ILE A 75 2.78 7.20 -8.30
N ASP A 76 3.73 7.03 -7.37
CA ASP A 76 3.97 5.74 -6.73
C ASP A 76 2.77 5.33 -5.87
N PHE A 77 2.14 6.29 -5.18
CA PHE A 77 0.91 6.03 -4.43
C PHE A 77 -0.21 5.49 -5.33
N ARG A 78 -0.39 6.09 -6.50
CA ARG A 78 -1.41 5.64 -7.47
C ARG A 78 -1.13 4.25 -8.03
N LYS A 79 0.15 3.88 -8.26
CA LYS A 79 0.50 2.51 -8.66
C LYS A 79 0.14 1.49 -7.57
N CYS A 80 0.42 1.83 -6.32
CA CYS A 80 0.07 1.00 -5.17
C CYS A 80 -1.46 0.84 -5.05
N GLU A 81 -2.19 1.94 -5.21
CA GLU A 81 -3.65 1.97 -5.20
C GLU A 81 -4.26 1.07 -6.29
N ASP A 82 -3.81 1.23 -7.54
CA ASP A 82 -4.29 0.44 -8.68
C ASP A 82 -4.10 -1.07 -8.46
N TYR A 83 -2.92 -1.47 -7.99
CA TYR A 83 -2.62 -2.85 -7.67
C TYR A 83 -3.54 -3.42 -6.58
N LEU A 84 -3.72 -2.67 -5.49
CA LEU A 84 -4.57 -3.09 -4.37
C LEU A 84 -6.06 -3.15 -4.75
N LEU A 85 -6.54 -2.19 -5.54
CA LEU A 85 -7.90 -2.22 -6.11
C LEU A 85 -8.09 -3.44 -7.01
N GLY A 86 -7.05 -3.89 -7.70
CA GLY A 86 -7.05 -5.14 -8.46
C GLY A 86 -7.49 -6.34 -7.62
N PHE A 87 -7.09 -6.43 -6.35
CA PHE A 87 -7.54 -7.50 -5.44
C PHE A 87 -8.94 -7.26 -4.91
N LEU A 88 -9.27 -6.02 -4.54
CA LEU A 88 -10.59 -5.68 -3.99
C LEU A 88 -11.71 -5.80 -5.02
N THR A 89 -11.40 -5.59 -6.30
CA THR A 89 -12.34 -5.69 -7.42
C THR A 89 -12.30 -7.05 -8.11
N TRP A 90 -11.39 -7.94 -7.70
CA TRP A 90 -11.28 -9.27 -8.26
C TRP A 90 -12.54 -10.10 -7.97
N LYS A 91 -13.17 -10.60 -9.03
CA LYS A 91 -14.32 -11.50 -8.94
C LYS A 91 -13.88 -12.89 -9.41
N PRO A 92 -14.07 -13.94 -8.59
CA PRO A 92 -13.72 -15.32 -8.94
C PRO A 92 -14.53 -15.89 -10.10
#